data_AF-A0A355S0J3-F1
#
_entry.id   AF-A0A355S0J3-F1
#
_cell.length_a   1.000
_cell.length_b   1.000
_cell.length_c   1.000
_cell.angle_alpha   90.00
_cell.angle_beta   90.00
_cell.angle_gamma   90.00
#
_symmetry.space_group_name_H-M   'P 1'
#
loop_
_entity.id
_entity.type
_entity.pdbx_description
1 polymer ?
#
loop_
_entity_poly.entity_id
_entity_poly.type
_entity_poly.pdbx_seq_one_letter_code
_entity_poly.pdbx_strand_id
1 'polypeptide(L)'
;MNIIEGKAYKDKYTKLLVNKIGKGCIAVIRHWRLDITAAQELKHCSVKAIINCEMPSEGSGISEGMCYALKSGIGIYNVLNGSFFDVVNDGDIVKIDGNLIYINGRYCTNCIPVSFNAAKCEYSQSEKNSFMLNTIDHMRSELKFFLCNTDLPDIKLDMKNRDVLIISRGRGYIEDFTAVKSFVLDNNLIIVGVDGGANAVFDAGMACDIIIGDMDSVSDKSLKNCR
;
A
#
# COMPACT_ATOMS: atom_id res chain seq x y z
N MET A 1 -11.71 6.11 27.17
CA MET A 1 -12.03 6.08 25.72
C MET A 1 -10.89 6.77 25.00
N ASN A 2 -10.27 6.12 24.02
CA ASN A 2 -9.12 6.68 23.32
C ASN A 2 -9.62 7.47 22.11
N ILE A 3 -9.47 8.79 22.15
CA ILE A 3 -9.82 9.68 21.04
C ILE A 3 -8.65 9.67 20.05
N ILE A 4 -8.94 9.45 18.77
CA ILE A 4 -7.94 9.50 17.70
C ILE A 4 -8.26 10.71 16.81
N GLU A 5 -7.28 11.58 16.60
CA GLU A 5 -7.43 12.76 15.74
C GLU A 5 -6.20 12.95 14.86
N GLY A 6 -6.42 13.33 13.61
CA GLY A 6 -5.35 13.60 12.65
C GLY A 6 -5.88 14.12 11.32
N LYS A 7 -4.96 14.56 10.46
CA LYS A 7 -5.31 14.91 9.07
C LYS A 7 -5.69 13.64 8.31
N ALA A 8 -6.84 13.66 7.65
CA ALA A 8 -7.29 12.59 6.79
C ALA A 8 -6.77 12.79 5.37
N TYR A 9 -6.46 11.67 4.72
CA TYR A 9 -6.21 11.63 3.29
C TYR A 9 -6.93 10.39 2.75
N LYS A 10 -7.55 10.51 1.58
CA LYS A 10 -8.37 9.46 0.99
C LYS A 10 -7.89 9.08 -0.39
N ASP A 11 -7.84 7.81 -0.73
CA ASP A 11 -7.73 7.40 -2.13
C ASP A 11 -8.46 6.08 -2.37
N LYS A 12 -8.88 5.84 -3.62
CA LYS A 12 -9.45 4.55 -4.01
C LYS A 12 -8.36 3.49 -4.14
N TYR A 13 -7.13 3.91 -4.39
CA TYR A 13 -5.99 3.02 -4.54
C TYR A 13 -4.95 3.32 -3.47
N THR A 14 -4.68 2.38 -2.57
CA THR A 14 -3.70 2.57 -1.49
C THR A 14 -2.31 2.94 -2.03
N LYS A 15 -1.93 2.43 -3.21
CA LYS A 15 -0.67 2.77 -3.88
C LYS A 15 -0.50 4.26 -4.18
N LEU A 16 -1.60 4.99 -4.39
CA LEU A 16 -1.60 6.44 -4.59
C LEU A 16 -1.71 7.16 -3.25
N LEU A 17 -2.49 6.61 -2.31
CA LEU A 17 -2.64 7.15 -0.97
C LEU A 17 -1.30 7.26 -0.23
N VAL A 18 -0.44 6.24 -0.32
CA VAL A 18 0.84 6.19 0.38
C VAL A 18 1.80 7.30 -0.06
N ASN A 19 1.64 7.81 -1.29
CA ASN A 19 2.45 8.91 -1.82
C ASN A 19 2.08 10.30 -1.25
N LYS A 20 0.88 10.44 -0.66
CA LYS A 20 0.37 11.72 -0.13
C LYS A 20 0.24 11.78 1.39
N ILE A 21 0.24 10.64 2.07
CA ILE A 21 0.12 10.58 3.52
C ILE A 21 1.45 10.85 4.22
N GLY A 22 1.36 11.37 5.44
CA GLY A 22 2.49 11.54 6.34
C GLY A 22 2.26 10.89 7.70
N LYS A 23 3.31 10.90 8.53
CA LYS A 23 3.26 10.41 9.90
C LYS A 23 2.12 11.07 10.68
N GLY A 24 1.36 10.26 11.41
CA GLY A 24 0.30 10.75 12.29
C GLY A 24 -1.03 11.08 11.59
N CYS A 25 -1.15 10.78 10.29
CA CYS A 25 -2.38 10.99 9.54
C CYS A 25 -3.38 9.84 9.74
N ILE A 26 -4.62 10.04 9.33
CA ILE A 26 -5.66 9.01 9.25
C ILE A 26 -5.84 8.63 7.79
N ALA A 27 -5.64 7.34 7.47
CA ALA A 27 -5.84 6.84 6.12
C ALA A 27 -7.32 6.53 5.90
N VAL A 28 -7.92 7.12 4.87
CA VAL A 28 -9.30 6.82 4.47
C VAL A 28 -9.26 6.00 3.19
N ILE A 29 -9.79 4.78 3.26
CA ILE A 29 -9.74 3.82 2.17
C ILE A 29 -11.16 3.36 1.81
N ARG A 30 -11.34 2.83 0.60
CA ARG A 30 -12.58 2.17 0.16
C ARG A 30 -12.24 0.79 -0.39
N HIS A 31 -11.93 -0.15 0.51
CA HIS A 31 -11.49 -1.49 0.13
C HIS A 31 -12.39 -2.54 0.77
N TRP A 32 -12.96 -3.40 -0.06
CA TRP A 32 -13.63 -4.62 0.40
C TRP A 32 -12.69 -5.46 1.28
N ARG A 33 -11.43 -5.57 0.86
CA ARG A 33 -10.37 -6.29 1.55
C ARG A 33 -9.08 -5.49 1.47
N LEU A 34 -8.42 -5.34 2.61
CA LEU A 34 -7.07 -4.76 2.68
C LEU A 34 -6.05 -5.86 2.44
N ASP A 35 -5.19 -5.69 1.44
CA ASP A 35 -4.08 -6.59 1.16
C ASP A 35 -2.89 -6.34 2.11
N ILE A 36 -2.00 -7.32 2.21
CA ILE A 36 -0.84 -7.26 3.12
C ILE A 36 0.14 -6.16 2.73
N THR A 37 0.38 -5.95 1.45
CA THR A 37 1.32 -4.94 0.94
C THR A 37 0.85 -3.54 1.30
N ALA A 38 -0.41 -3.22 1.02
CA ALA A 38 -1.07 -1.97 1.40
C ALA A 38 -1.03 -1.74 2.92
N ALA A 39 -1.26 -2.79 3.72
CA ALA A 39 -1.18 -2.68 5.17
C ALA A 39 0.25 -2.39 5.66
N GLN A 40 1.27 -3.01 5.04
CA GLN A 40 2.68 -2.74 5.32
C GLN A 40 3.06 -1.30 4.95
N GLU A 41 2.62 -0.81 3.80
CA GLU A 41 2.89 0.56 3.36
C GLU A 41 2.21 1.59 4.26
N LEU A 42 0.94 1.38 4.63
CA LEU A 42 0.25 2.25 5.59
C LEU A 42 0.94 2.28 6.96
N LYS A 43 1.46 1.13 7.41
CA LYS A 43 2.27 1.06 8.63
C LYS A 43 3.59 1.82 8.49
N HIS A 44 4.30 1.66 7.37
CA HIS A 44 5.53 2.37 7.07
C HIS A 44 5.32 3.90 7.12
N CYS A 45 4.20 4.38 6.55
CA CYS A 45 3.78 5.77 6.63
C CYS A 45 3.37 6.23 8.04
N SER A 46 3.34 5.34 9.03
CA SER A 46 3.02 5.66 10.44
C SER A 46 1.66 6.34 10.63
N VAL A 47 0.62 5.81 9.98
CA VAL A 47 -0.76 6.29 10.15
C VAL A 47 -1.29 5.98 11.55
N LYS A 48 -2.15 6.85 12.10
CA LYS A 48 -2.77 6.65 13.42
C LYS A 48 -3.91 5.63 13.40
N ALA A 49 -4.67 5.63 12.32
CA ALA A 49 -5.85 4.78 12.14
C ALA A 49 -6.19 4.67 10.65
N ILE A 50 -6.96 3.63 10.33
CA ILE A 50 -7.56 3.40 9.02
C ILE A 50 -9.07 3.53 9.17
N ILE A 51 -9.69 4.39 8.36
CA ILE A 51 -11.14 4.44 8.18
C ILE A 51 -11.44 3.76 6.85
N ASN A 52 -12.19 2.66 6.88
CA ASN A 52 -12.60 1.95 5.68
C ASN A 52 -14.07 2.25 5.37
N CYS A 53 -14.32 2.70 4.15
CA CYS A 53 -15.64 3.16 3.70
C CYS A 53 -16.37 2.12 2.85
N GLU A 54 -15.81 0.91 2.74
CA GLU A 54 -16.42 -0.23 2.09
C GLU A 54 -16.61 -1.32 3.16
N MET A 55 -17.84 -1.61 3.54
CA MET A 55 -18.10 -2.65 4.54
C MET A 55 -17.87 -4.04 3.90
N PRO A 56 -17.06 -4.92 4.51
CA PRO A 56 -16.93 -6.29 4.01
C PRO A 56 -18.27 -7.01 4.05
N SER A 57 -18.50 -7.95 3.11
CA SER A 57 -19.67 -8.84 3.17
C SER A 57 -19.78 -9.53 4.51
N GLU A 58 -21.02 -9.80 4.92
CA GLU A 58 -21.26 -10.73 6.01
C GLU A 58 -20.54 -12.06 5.75
N GLY A 59 -19.81 -12.55 6.75
CA GLY A 59 -19.06 -13.81 6.67
C GLY A 59 -17.68 -13.74 6.00
N SER A 60 -17.24 -12.59 5.46
CA SER A 60 -15.97 -12.49 4.72
C SER A 60 -14.69 -12.62 5.57
N GLY A 61 -14.79 -12.78 6.89
CA GLY A 61 -13.64 -12.81 7.79
C GLY A 61 -12.86 -11.50 7.82
N ILE A 62 -11.69 -11.52 8.47
CA ILE A 62 -10.75 -10.38 8.48
C ILE A 62 -9.64 -10.72 7.48
N SER A 63 -9.37 -9.82 6.53
CA SER A 63 -8.30 -10.07 5.56
C SER A 63 -6.91 -10.06 6.22
N GLU A 64 -5.92 -10.70 5.59
CA GLU A 64 -4.54 -10.71 6.12
C GLU A 64 -3.99 -9.29 6.34
N GLY A 65 -4.24 -8.36 5.41
CA GLY A 65 -3.82 -6.96 5.57
C GLY A 65 -4.47 -6.28 6.76
N MET A 66 -5.77 -6.50 6.99
CA MET A 66 -6.45 -5.97 8.19
C MET A 66 -5.85 -6.58 9.47
N CYS A 67 -5.58 -7.88 9.48
CA CYS A 67 -4.94 -8.54 10.61
C CYS A 67 -3.53 -8.02 10.88
N TYR A 68 -2.74 -7.77 9.84
CA TYR A 68 -1.41 -7.19 9.97
C TYR A 68 -1.46 -5.77 10.53
N ALA A 69 -2.36 -4.92 10.02
CA ALA A 69 -2.54 -3.56 10.52
C ALA A 69 -2.95 -3.55 12.00
N LEU A 70 -3.95 -4.36 12.39
CA LEU A 70 -4.40 -4.49 13.76
C LEU A 70 -3.29 -5.00 14.70
N LYS A 71 -2.54 -6.05 14.29
CA LYS A 71 -1.38 -6.56 15.05
C LYS A 71 -0.27 -5.52 15.18
N SER A 72 -0.13 -4.64 14.20
CA SER A 72 0.84 -3.53 14.22
C SER A 72 0.34 -2.32 15.02
N GLY A 73 -0.82 -2.41 15.69
CA GLY A 73 -1.39 -1.35 16.52
C GLY A 73 -2.18 -0.29 15.77
N ILE A 74 -2.45 -0.50 14.47
CA ILE A 74 -3.23 0.43 13.65
C ILE A 74 -4.70 0.03 13.74
N GLY A 75 -5.51 0.86 14.41
CA GLY A 75 -6.96 0.65 14.52
C GLY A 75 -7.65 0.80 13.16
N ILE A 76 -8.59 -0.09 12.87
CA ILE A 76 -9.43 -0.05 11.66
C ILE A 76 -10.88 0.23 12.06
N TYR A 77 -11.51 1.18 11.40
CA TYR A 77 -12.87 1.63 11.66
C TYR A 77 -13.69 1.56 10.37
N ASN A 78 -14.66 0.65 10.32
CA ASN A 78 -15.56 0.53 9.18
C ASN A 78 -16.70 1.54 9.32
N VAL A 79 -16.89 2.39 8.32
CA VAL A 79 -18.02 3.33 8.29
C VAL A 79 -19.30 2.58 7.91
N LEU A 80 -20.39 2.85 8.62
CA LEU A 80 -21.69 2.23 8.32
C LEU A 80 -22.34 2.76 7.03
N ASN A 81 -21.96 3.98 6.64
CA ASN A 81 -22.42 4.65 5.44
C ASN A 81 -21.22 5.09 4.58
N GLY A 82 -21.04 4.48 3.40
CA GLY A 82 -19.91 4.72 2.50
C GLY A 82 -19.79 6.15 1.94
N SER A 83 -20.80 6.99 2.14
CA SER A 83 -20.79 8.42 1.76
C SER A 83 -19.70 9.24 2.46
N PHE A 84 -19.14 8.74 3.58
CA PHE A 84 -18.01 9.40 4.25
C PHE A 84 -16.83 9.65 3.30
N PHE A 85 -16.53 8.67 2.44
CA PHE A 85 -15.43 8.79 1.48
C PHE A 85 -15.71 9.89 0.45
N ASP A 86 -16.96 10.19 0.15
CA ASP A 86 -17.29 11.23 -0.83
C ASP A 86 -17.19 12.64 -0.22
N VAL A 87 -17.43 12.77 1.10
CA VAL A 87 -17.43 14.07 1.80
C VAL A 87 -16.10 14.49 2.42
N VAL A 88 -15.27 13.55 2.86
CA VAL A 88 -13.95 13.86 3.47
C VAL A 88 -12.96 14.31 2.40
N ASN A 89 -12.15 15.32 2.65
CA ASN A 89 -11.12 15.80 1.72
C ASN A 89 -9.73 15.59 2.30
N ASP A 90 -8.74 15.55 1.40
CA ASP A 90 -7.34 15.49 1.80
C ASP A 90 -6.99 16.73 2.64
N GLY A 91 -6.41 16.50 3.81
CA GLY A 91 -6.04 17.53 4.77
C GLY A 91 -7.09 17.87 5.83
N ASP A 92 -8.33 17.37 5.71
CA ASP A 92 -9.37 17.57 6.72
C ASP A 92 -8.95 17.00 8.08
N ILE A 93 -9.34 17.66 9.17
CA ILE A 93 -9.12 17.14 10.52
C ILE A 93 -10.24 16.15 10.83
N VAL A 94 -9.88 14.87 10.91
CA VAL A 94 -10.81 13.80 11.28
C VAL A 94 -10.55 13.37 12.72
N LYS A 95 -11.62 13.29 13.49
CA LYS A 95 -11.62 12.79 14.86
C LYS A 95 -12.54 11.56 14.95
N ILE A 96 -12.01 10.49 15.54
CA ILE A 96 -12.73 9.26 15.89
C ILE A 96 -12.89 9.24 17.41
N ASP A 97 -14.14 9.23 17.87
CA ASP A 97 -14.53 9.22 19.28
C ASP A 97 -15.47 8.05 19.54
N GLY A 98 -14.90 6.93 19.99
CA GLY A 98 -15.64 5.68 20.13
C GLY A 98 -16.16 5.17 18.77
N ASN A 99 -17.47 5.30 18.56
CA ASN A 99 -18.17 4.90 17.33
C ASN A 99 -18.59 6.09 16.46
N LEU A 100 -18.16 7.32 16.78
CA LEU A 100 -18.53 8.54 16.06
C LEU A 100 -17.33 9.11 15.31
N ILE A 101 -17.55 9.55 14.07
CA ILE A 101 -16.55 10.22 13.25
C ILE A 101 -16.98 11.67 13.01
N TYR A 102 -16.04 12.59 13.23
CA TYR A 102 -16.19 14.02 13.01
C TYR A 102 -15.21 14.49 11.93
N ILE A 103 -15.65 15.43 11.09
CA ILE A 103 -14.82 16.16 10.12
C ILE A 103 -14.80 17.62 10.55
N ASN A 104 -13.62 18.18 10.79
CA ASN A 104 -13.43 19.58 11.20
C ASN A 104 -14.35 19.98 12.37
N GLY A 105 -14.49 19.08 13.35
CA GLY A 105 -15.32 19.26 14.55
C GLY A 105 -16.82 19.02 14.38
N ARG A 106 -17.32 18.74 13.16
CA ARG A 106 -18.73 18.44 12.89
C ARG A 106 -18.96 16.94 12.80
N TYR A 107 -20.00 16.45 13.47
CA TYR A 107 -20.41 15.05 13.35
C TYR A 107 -20.71 14.72 11.89
N CYS A 108 -20.20 13.59 11.41
CA CYS A 108 -20.39 13.14 10.05
C CYS A 108 -21.12 11.79 9.99
N THR A 109 -20.62 10.78 10.70
CA THR A 109 -21.13 9.41 10.57
C THR A 109 -20.72 8.53 11.76
N ASN A 110 -21.29 7.33 11.81
CA ASN A 110 -20.91 6.29 12.76
C ASN A 110 -19.96 5.27 12.12
N CYS A 111 -19.11 4.68 12.95
CA CYS A 111 -18.21 3.60 12.57
C CYS A 111 -18.24 2.45 13.57
N ILE A 112 -17.83 1.28 13.11
CA ILE A 112 -17.61 0.10 13.92
C ILE A 112 -16.10 -0.20 13.94
N PRO A 113 -15.46 -0.25 15.11
CA PRO A 113 -14.08 -0.70 15.20
C PRO A 113 -13.98 -2.18 14.84
N VAL A 114 -12.99 -2.54 14.02
CA VAL A 114 -12.71 -3.94 13.68
C VAL A 114 -11.98 -4.57 14.86
N SER A 115 -12.63 -5.53 15.52
CA SER A 115 -12.02 -6.30 16.60
C SER A 115 -11.04 -7.33 16.05
N PHE A 116 -9.81 -7.33 16.55
CA PHE A 116 -8.85 -8.38 16.24
C PHE A 116 -9.34 -9.72 16.79
N ASN A 117 -9.46 -10.72 15.91
CA ASN A 117 -9.71 -12.10 16.30
C ASN A 117 -8.78 -13.02 15.51
N ALA A 118 -7.82 -13.64 16.20
CA ALA A 118 -6.80 -14.48 15.59
C ALA A 118 -7.40 -15.65 14.78
N ALA A 119 -8.53 -16.22 15.20
CA ALA A 119 -9.21 -17.31 14.49
C ALA A 119 -9.85 -16.87 13.16
N LYS A 120 -10.08 -15.57 12.96
CA LYS A 120 -10.63 -15.00 11.71
C LYS A 120 -9.55 -14.44 10.78
N CYS A 121 -8.28 -14.57 11.16
CA CYS A 121 -7.13 -14.07 10.40
C CYS A 121 -6.47 -15.12 9.50
N GLU A 122 -6.95 -16.35 9.50
CA GLU A 122 -6.40 -17.40 8.63
C GLU A 122 -6.88 -17.22 7.19
N TYR A 123 -5.92 -17.26 6.26
CA TYR A 123 -6.19 -17.30 4.82
C TYR A 123 -7.06 -18.52 4.51
N SER A 124 -8.30 -18.30 4.09
CA SER A 124 -9.16 -19.42 3.72
C SER A 124 -8.62 -20.10 2.46
N GLN A 125 -8.87 -21.40 2.30
CA GLN A 125 -8.48 -22.09 1.07
C GLN A 125 -9.19 -21.54 -0.18
N SER A 126 -10.38 -20.94 -0.02
CA SER A 126 -11.06 -20.25 -1.11
C SER A 126 -10.29 -19.02 -1.61
N GLU A 127 -9.61 -18.29 -0.73
CA GLU A 127 -8.79 -17.13 -1.11
C GLU A 127 -7.56 -17.53 -1.90
N LYS A 128 -6.88 -18.62 -1.49
CA LYS A 128 -5.73 -19.13 -2.25
C LYS A 128 -6.13 -19.59 -3.64
N ASN A 129 -7.25 -20.30 -3.76
CA ASN A 129 -7.77 -20.73 -5.06
C ASN A 129 -8.13 -19.52 -5.95
N SER A 130 -8.81 -18.50 -5.41
CA SER A 130 -9.13 -17.30 -6.18
C SER A 130 -7.87 -16.55 -6.64
N PHE A 131 -6.86 -16.44 -5.78
CA PHE A 131 -5.58 -15.84 -6.16
C PHE A 131 -4.89 -16.62 -7.30
N MET A 132 -4.85 -17.95 -7.21
CA MET A 132 -4.29 -18.78 -8.28
C MET A 132 -5.04 -18.62 -9.60
N LEU A 133 -6.38 -18.64 -9.59
CA LEU A 133 -7.20 -18.46 -10.78
C LEU A 133 -6.95 -17.08 -11.42
N ASN A 134 -6.97 -16.01 -10.62
CA ASN A 134 -6.66 -14.66 -11.09
C ASN A 134 -5.27 -14.57 -11.71
N THR A 135 -4.28 -15.24 -11.13
CA THR A 135 -2.90 -15.25 -11.65
C THR A 135 -2.82 -15.95 -13.01
N ILE A 136 -3.51 -17.07 -13.18
CA ILE A 136 -3.59 -17.80 -14.45
C ILE A 136 -4.28 -16.95 -15.52
N ASP A 137 -5.39 -16.31 -15.18
CA ASP A 137 -6.12 -15.46 -16.12
C ASP A 137 -5.31 -14.23 -16.54
N HIS A 138 -4.58 -13.62 -15.59
CA HIS A 138 -3.70 -12.50 -15.89
C HIS A 138 -2.53 -12.92 -16.80
N MET A 139 -1.88 -14.05 -16.51
CA MET A 139 -0.86 -14.62 -17.39
C MET A 139 -1.38 -14.88 -18.80
N ARG A 140 -2.62 -15.39 -18.94
CA ARG A 140 -3.25 -15.59 -20.25
C ARG A 140 -3.48 -14.28 -21.00
N SER A 141 -3.87 -13.20 -20.31
CA SER A 141 -4.04 -11.90 -20.96
C SER A 141 -2.71 -11.29 -21.41
N GLU A 142 -1.63 -11.51 -20.67
CA GLU A 142 -0.31 -10.93 -20.97
C GLU A 142 0.53 -11.78 -21.92
N LEU A 143 0.20 -13.05 -22.09
CA LEU A 143 0.88 -13.98 -23.00
C LEU A 143 1.07 -13.41 -24.42
N LYS A 144 0.14 -12.57 -24.88
CA LYS A 144 0.25 -11.90 -26.18
C LYS A 144 1.42 -10.89 -26.23
N PHE A 145 1.68 -10.16 -25.16
CA PHE A 145 2.81 -9.21 -25.10
C PHE A 145 4.15 -9.93 -25.13
N PHE A 146 4.27 -11.07 -24.44
CA PHE A 146 5.49 -11.89 -24.48
C PHE A 146 5.77 -12.51 -25.86
N LEU A 147 4.72 -12.75 -26.65
CA LEU A 147 4.83 -13.32 -27.99
C LEU A 147 5.03 -12.27 -29.09
N CYS A 148 4.88 -10.98 -28.78
CA CYS A 148 5.11 -9.88 -29.72
C CYS A 148 6.52 -9.30 -29.49
N ASN A 149 7.30 -9.18 -30.56
CA ASN A 149 8.49 -8.33 -30.55
C ASN A 149 8.04 -6.89 -30.35
N THR A 150 8.11 -6.43 -29.10
CA THR A 150 7.82 -5.05 -28.73
C THR A 150 9.13 -4.29 -28.78
N ASP A 151 9.18 -3.20 -29.55
CA ASP A 151 10.34 -2.32 -29.57
C ASP A 151 10.45 -1.63 -28.20
N LEU A 152 11.45 -2.04 -27.43
CA LEU A 152 11.78 -1.42 -26.15
C LEU A 152 12.71 -0.23 -26.37
N PRO A 153 12.59 0.82 -25.54
CA PRO A 153 13.50 1.96 -25.63
C PRO A 153 14.94 1.53 -25.31
N ASP A 154 15.91 2.15 -25.99
CA ASP A 154 17.32 1.94 -25.69
C ASP A 154 17.65 2.40 -24.28
N ILE A 155 18.24 1.50 -23.49
CA ILE A 155 18.71 1.77 -22.14
C ILE A 155 20.15 2.30 -22.25
N LYS A 156 20.35 3.56 -21.85
CA LYS A 156 21.68 4.21 -21.88
C LYS A 156 22.64 3.71 -20.80
N LEU A 157 22.12 3.02 -19.78
CA LEU A 157 22.90 2.48 -18.67
C LEU A 157 23.62 1.18 -19.11
N ASP A 158 24.95 1.16 -18.99
CA ASP A 158 25.71 -0.08 -19.19
C ASP A 158 25.55 -1.01 -17.97
N MET A 159 24.86 -2.13 -18.19
CA MET A 159 24.64 -3.18 -17.19
C MET A 159 25.48 -4.44 -17.45
N LYS A 160 26.34 -4.44 -18.46
CA LYS A 160 27.08 -5.64 -18.85
C LYS A 160 28.05 -6.06 -17.74
N ASN A 161 27.97 -7.34 -17.34
CA ASN A 161 28.80 -7.93 -16.27
C ASN A 161 28.69 -7.22 -14.91
N ARG A 162 27.55 -6.58 -14.63
CA ARG A 162 27.26 -5.95 -13.33
C ARG A 162 26.09 -6.67 -12.67
N ASP A 163 26.15 -6.76 -11.34
CA ASP A 163 25.05 -7.29 -10.55
C ASP A 163 23.91 -6.26 -10.50
N VAL A 164 22.68 -6.74 -10.70
CA VAL A 164 21.47 -5.93 -10.74
C VAL A 164 20.50 -6.39 -9.65
N LEU A 165 20.06 -5.46 -8.82
CA LEU A 165 18.96 -5.67 -7.87
C LEU A 165 17.69 -5.06 -8.43
N ILE A 166 16.64 -5.87 -8.55
CA ILE A 166 15.30 -5.44 -8.94
C ILE A 166 14.43 -5.41 -7.68
N ILE A 167 13.84 -4.26 -7.38
CA ILE A 167 12.93 -4.08 -6.24
C ILE A 167 11.52 -3.85 -6.78
N SER A 168 10.61 -4.76 -6.48
CA SER A 168 9.19 -4.62 -6.80
C SER A 168 8.34 -4.69 -5.52
N ARG A 169 7.12 -4.17 -5.58
CA ARG A 169 6.18 -4.25 -4.46
C ARG A 169 5.75 -5.69 -4.24
N GLY A 170 5.84 -6.11 -2.98
CA GLY A 170 5.44 -7.44 -2.56
C GLY A 170 5.38 -7.52 -1.04
N ARG A 171 5.07 -8.69 -0.51
CA ARG A 171 5.11 -8.91 0.93
C ARG A 171 6.54 -8.69 1.44
N GLY A 172 6.72 -7.83 2.43
CA GLY A 172 8.01 -7.66 3.11
C GLY A 172 9.09 -6.88 2.33
N TYR A 173 8.77 -6.33 1.15
CA TYR A 173 9.80 -5.79 0.25
C TYR A 173 10.62 -4.62 0.86
N ILE A 174 10.02 -3.80 1.72
CA ILE A 174 10.70 -2.69 2.38
C ILE A 174 11.70 -3.23 3.40
N GLU A 175 11.28 -4.20 4.22
CA GLU A 175 12.12 -4.83 5.22
C GLU A 175 13.26 -5.63 4.57
N ASP A 176 12.96 -6.40 3.52
CA ASP A 176 13.93 -7.20 2.77
C ASP A 176 14.98 -6.30 2.12
N PHE A 177 14.56 -5.22 1.45
CA PHE A 177 15.50 -4.26 0.87
C PHE A 177 16.37 -3.59 1.93
N THR A 178 15.78 -3.21 3.06
CA THR A 178 16.53 -2.62 4.19
C THR A 178 17.58 -3.58 4.72
N ALA A 179 17.29 -4.89 4.79
CA ALA A 179 18.21 -5.91 5.26
C ALA A 179 19.42 -6.10 4.33
N VAL A 180 19.24 -5.96 3.02
CA VAL A 180 20.32 -6.12 2.03
C VAL A 180 21.00 -4.79 1.65
N LYS A 181 20.52 -3.67 2.17
CA LYS A 181 20.98 -2.32 1.83
C LYS A 181 22.51 -2.16 1.85
N SER A 182 23.17 -2.65 2.90
CA SER A 182 24.63 -2.56 3.03
C SER A 182 25.35 -3.33 1.93
N PHE A 183 24.88 -4.53 1.61
CA PHE A 183 25.45 -5.34 0.52
C PHE A 183 25.33 -4.64 -0.85
N VAL A 184 24.18 -4.01 -1.11
CA VAL A 184 23.94 -3.24 -2.35
C VAL A 184 24.94 -2.08 -2.47
N LEU A 185 25.19 -1.36 -1.38
CA LEU A 185 26.14 -0.25 -1.32
C LEU A 185 27.58 -0.73 -1.50
N ASP A 186 28.00 -1.76 -0.75
CA ASP A 186 29.38 -2.25 -0.73
C ASP A 186 29.81 -2.85 -2.08
N ASN A 187 28.87 -3.41 -2.84
CA ASN A 187 29.13 -4.04 -4.14
C ASN A 187 28.71 -3.18 -5.34
N ASN A 188 28.21 -1.96 -5.12
CA ASN A 188 27.82 -1.01 -6.16
C ASN A 188 26.88 -1.61 -7.23
N LEU A 189 25.86 -2.35 -6.76
CA LEU A 189 24.84 -2.98 -7.60
C LEU A 189 24.05 -1.92 -8.37
N ILE A 190 23.60 -2.28 -9.56
CA ILE A 190 22.60 -1.50 -10.30
C ILE A 190 21.23 -1.72 -9.66
N ILE A 191 20.50 -0.65 -9.40
CA ILE A 191 19.21 -0.68 -8.72
C ILE A 191 18.10 -0.35 -9.71
N VAL A 192 17.23 -1.32 -9.95
CA VAL A 192 16.02 -1.15 -10.77
C VAL A 192 14.80 -1.15 -9.86
N GLY A 193 14.10 0.00 -9.78
CA GLY A 193 12.84 0.12 -9.06
C GLY A 193 11.66 -0.20 -9.97
N VAL A 194 10.78 -1.10 -9.55
CA VAL A 194 9.54 -1.44 -10.27
C VAL A 194 8.34 -0.87 -9.52
N ASP A 195 7.58 0.00 -10.19
CA ASP A 195 6.50 0.80 -9.58
C ASP A 195 6.96 1.44 -8.24
N GLY A 196 6.15 1.33 -7.18
CA GLY A 196 6.47 1.80 -5.83
C GLY A 196 7.67 1.11 -5.17
N GLY A 197 8.28 0.09 -5.78
CA GLY A 197 9.60 -0.40 -5.35
C GLY A 197 10.66 0.71 -5.37
N ALA A 198 10.55 1.66 -6.30
CA ALA A 198 11.39 2.85 -6.33
C ALA A 198 11.23 3.76 -5.10
N ASN A 199 10.02 3.81 -4.50
CA ASN A 199 9.79 4.58 -3.29
C ASN A 199 10.53 3.98 -2.08
N ALA A 200 10.57 2.64 -1.97
CA ALA A 200 11.33 2.00 -0.89
C ALA A 200 12.84 2.29 -1.00
N VAL A 201 13.38 2.34 -2.22
CA VAL A 201 14.77 2.73 -2.46
C VAL A 201 15.01 4.18 -2.01
N PHE A 202 14.13 5.10 -2.41
CA PHE A 202 14.21 6.51 -2.02
C PHE A 202 14.10 6.70 -0.50
N ASP A 203 13.12 6.07 0.15
CA ASP A 203 12.90 6.17 1.59
C ASP A 203 14.08 5.61 2.40
N ALA A 204 14.79 4.62 1.84
CA ALA A 204 16.03 4.13 2.41
C ALA A 204 17.22 5.10 2.21
N GLY A 205 17.04 6.25 1.55
CA GLY A 205 18.09 7.22 1.27
C GLY A 205 19.03 6.81 0.13
N MET A 206 18.52 6.01 -0.82
CA MET A 206 19.24 5.58 -2.02
C MET A 206 18.50 6.06 -3.28
N ALA A 207 19.16 5.95 -4.43
CA ALA A 207 18.58 6.29 -5.73
C ALA A 207 18.51 5.04 -6.61
N CYS A 208 17.43 4.90 -7.38
CA CYS A 208 17.38 3.94 -8.47
C CYS A 208 18.28 4.42 -9.63
N ASP A 209 18.84 3.47 -10.37
CA ASP A 209 19.48 3.73 -11.66
C ASP A 209 18.45 3.66 -12.80
N ILE A 210 17.41 2.84 -12.66
CA ILE A 210 16.29 2.74 -13.60
C ILE A 210 14.99 2.57 -12.82
N ILE A 211 13.91 3.22 -13.29
CA ILE A 211 12.54 2.97 -12.82
C ILE A 211 11.71 2.40 -13.98
N ILE A 212 10.99 1.32 -13.73
CA ILE A 212 10.13 0.63 -14.71
C ILE A 212 8.72 0.49 -14.11
N GLY A 213 7.69 0.71 -14.93
CA GLY A 213 6.30 0.43 -14.56
C GLY A 213 5.37 1.64 -14.67
N ASP A 214 4.30 1.63 -13.88
CA ASP A 214 3.29 2.69 -13.84
C ASP A 214 3.82 3.89 -13.04
N MET A 215 4.16 4.97 -13.75
CA MET A 215 4.76 6.17 -13.16
C MET A 215 3.83 6.87 -12.16
N ASP A 216 2.51 6.71 -12.27
CA ASP A 216 1.56 7.25 -11.28
C ASP A 216 1.66 6.52 -9.93
N SER A 217 2.22 5.30 -9.92
CA SER A 217 2.47 4.52 -8.70
C SER A 217 3.77 4.89 -7.99
N VAL A 218 4.56 5.81 -8.55
CA VAL A 218 5.87 6.23 -8.03
C VAL A 218 5.77 7.69 -7.55
N SER A 219 6.40 8.02 -6.43
CA SER A 219 6.37 9.39 -5.93
C SER A 219 7.23 10.32 -6.80
N ASP A 220 6.82 11.58 -6.94
CA ASP A 220 7.60 12.63 -7.63
C ASP A 220 9.05 12.73 -7.13
N LYS A 221 9.25 12.48 -5.83
CA LYS A 221 10.58 12.54 -5.21
C LYS A 221 11.47 11.41 -5.72
N SER A 222 10.93 10.20 -5.77
CA SER A 222 11.63 9.02 -6.29
C SER A 222 11.95 9.20 -7.78
N LEU A 223 10.99 9.69 -8.58
CA LEU A 223 11.20 9.96 -10.01
C LEU A 223 12.30 10.99 -10.24
N LYS A 224 12.32 12.08 -9.47
CA LYS A 224 13.35 13.14 -9.57
C LYS A 224 14.71 12.71 -9.03
N ASN A 225 14.75 11.71 -8.16
CA ASN A 225 15.99 11.22 -7.56
C ASN A 225 16.64 10.07 -8.36
N CYS A 226 15.92 9.47 -9.30
CA CYS A 226 16.47 8.50 -10.23
C CYS A 226 17.65 9.11 -11.02
N ARG A 227 18.70 8.31 -11.21
CA ARG A 227 19.93 8.72 -11.89
C ARG A 227 19.78 8.81 -13.41
#